data_AF-A0A7W1JRU2-F1
#
_entry.id   AF-A0A7W1JRU2-F1
#
_cell.length_a   1.000
_cell.length_b   1.000
_cell.length_c   1.000
_cell.angle_alpha   90.00
_cell.angle_beta   90.00
_cell.angle_gamma   90.00
#
_symmetry.space_group_name_H-M   'P 1'
#
loop_
_entity.id
_entity.type
_entity.pdbx_description
1 polymer ?
#
loop_
_entity_poly.entity_id
_entity_poly.type
_entity_poly.pdbx_seq_one_letter_code
_entity_poly.pdbx_strand_id
1 'polypeptide(L)'
;MTEDFQFVHEGRTFFCTVEAPRHAGMPPWWWFHLDDKDRGTRYAPFAASAGDTKKSVQTRIIAFYAEMMAIAARPVHQRNHTSTWQRPKPAVPAEAPAAAIPAVVEA
;
A
#
# COMPACT_ATOMS: atom_id res chain seq x y z
N MET A 1 24.49 -23.57 -6.48
CA MET A 1 24.00 -22.87 -5.29
C MET A 1 24.42 -21.42 -5.44
N THR A 2 23.48 -20.49 -5.32
CA THR A 2 23.78 -19.06 -5.48
C THR A 2 24.10 -18.52 -4.09
N GLU A 3 25.36 -18.13 -3.90
CA GLU A 3 25.87 -17.55 -2.64
C GLU A 3 25.27 -16.16 -2.41
N ASP A 4 25.35 -15.66 -1.18
CA ASP A 4 25.07 -14.26 -0.91
C ASP A 4 26.04 -13.37 -1.67
N PHE A 5 25.56 -12.20 -2.08
CA PHE A 5 26.37 -11.26 -2.82
C PHE A 5 25.91 -9.83 -2.61
N GLN A 6 26.84 -8.91 -2.82
CA GLN A 6 26.56 -7.49 -2.86
C GLN A 6 26.83 -6.90 -4.25
N PHE A 7 26.11 -5.84 -4.58
CA PHE A 7 26.34 -5.05 -5.78
C PHE A 7 26.00 -3.59 -5.54
N VAL A 8 26.58 -2.69 -6.34
CA VAL A 8 26.28 -1.26 -6.28
C VAL A 8 25.39 -0.90 -7.47
N HIS A 9 24.32 -0.16 -7.21
CA HIS A 9 23.44 0.38 -8.23
C HIS A 9 22.99 1.80 -7.83
N GLU A 10 23.14 2.76 -8.75
CA GLU A 10 22.82 4.18 -8.53
C GLU A 10 23.44 4.77 -7.25
N GLY A 11 24.69 4.39 -6.94
CA GLY A 11 25.40 4.86 -5.74
C GLY A 11 24.96 4.21 -4.43
N ARG A 12 24.08 3.20 -4.47
CA ARG A 12 23.62 2.44 -3.30
C ARG A 12 24.15 1.01 -3.34
N THR A 13 24.60 0.51 -2.19
CA THR A 13 25.04 -0.88 -2.05
C THR A 13 23.86 -1.75 -1.63
N PHE A 14 23.56 -2.76 -2.45
CA PHE A 14 22.55 -3.78 -2.20
C PHE A 14 23.24 -5.05 -1.72
N PHE A 15 22.80 -5.57 -0.57
CA PHE A 15 23.24 -6.84 -0.03
C PHE A 15 22.14 -7.87 -0.19
N CYS A 16 22.41 -8.95 -0.92
CA CYS A 16 21.44 -9.96 -1.29
C CYS A 16 21.81 -11.28 -0.62
N THR A 17 20.86 -11.88 0.10
CA THR A 17 21.04 -13.13 0.83
C THR A 17 19.85 -14.03 0.58
N VAL A 18 20.09 -15.30 0.28
CA VAL A 18 19.02 -16.30 0.25
C VAL A 18 18.85 -16.87 1.66
N GLU A 19 17.64 -16.80 2.21
CA GLU A 19 17.34 -17.35 3.53
C GLU A 19 16.35 -18.49 3.38
N ALA A 20 16.74 -19.67 3.87
CA ALA A 20 15.87 -20.83 3.93
C ALA A 20 14.98 -20.74 5.18
N PRO A 21 13.65 -20.85 5.05
CA PRO A 21 12.76 -20.78 6.19
C PRO A 21 13.02 -21.92 7.18
N ARG A 22 12.87 -21.63 8.47
CA ARG A 22 13.09 -22.57 9.58
C ARG A 22 12.12 -23.75 9.58
N HIS A 23 10.95 -23.57 8.94
CA HIS A 23 9.93 -24.61 8.80
C HIS A 23 10.13 -25.38 7.49
N ALA A 24 10.21 -26.71 7.62
CA ALA A 24 10.28 -27.61 6.47
C ALA A 24 9.04 -27.42 5.57
N GLY A 25 9.28 -27.26 4.27
CA GLY A 25 8.23 -27.16 3.24
C GLY A 25 7.96 -25.76 2.68
N MET A 26 8.57 -24.71 3.24
CA MET A 26 8.53 -23.39 2.61
C MET A 26 9.72 -23.19 1.66
N PRO A 27 9.52 -22.59 0.47
CA PRO A 27 10.61 -22.30 -0.45
C PRO A 27 11.54 -21.26 0.19
N PRO A 28 12.85 -21.28 -0.13
CA PRO A 28 13.77 -20.20 0.26
C PRO A 28 13.34 -18.88 -0.38
N TRP A 29 13.64 -17.75 0.26
CA TRP A 29 13.35 -16.42 -0.28
C TRP A 29 14.62 -15.60 -0.48
N TRP A 30 14.61 -14.76 -1.51
CA TRP A 30 15.65 -13.76 -1.69
C TRP A 30 15.36 -12.56 -0.81
N TRP A 31 16.25 -12.31 0.13
CA TRP A 31 16.24 -11.13 0.98
C TRP A 31 17.27 -10.14 0.49
N PHE A 32 16.96 -8.86 0.54
CA PHE A 32 17.96 -7.83 0.34
C PHE A 32 17.79 -6.66 1.31
N HIS A 33 18.91 -5.96 1.55
CA HIS A 33 18.93 -4.70 2.30
C HIS A 33 19.95 -3.74 1.69
N LEU A 34 19.84 -2.47 2.06
CA LEU A 34 20.67 -1.38 1.57
C LEU A 34 21.63 -0.91 2.67
N ASP A 35 22.84 -0.47 2.31
CA ASP A 35 23.77 0.12 3.28
C ASP A 35 23.31 1.50 3.78
N ASP A 36 22.60 2.25 2.93
CA ASP A 36 22.23 3.65 3.19
C ASP A 36 20.88 3.76 3.91
N LYS A 37 20.84 4.55 4.99
CA LYS A 37 19.73 4.96 5.90
C LYS A 37 18.73 3.90 6.43
N ASP A 38 18.58 2.75 5.80
CA ASP A 38 17.62 1.67 6.11
C ASP A 38 18.33 0.44 6.68
N ARG A 39 19.31 0.63 7.58
CA ARG A 39 20.08 -0.46 8.23
C ARG A 39 19.22 -1.49 8.99
N GLY A 40 17.91 -1.29 9.11
CA GLY A 40 16.96 -2.22 9.73
C GLY A 40 15.97 -2.89 8.76
N THR A 41 15.78 -2.37 7.55
CA THR A 41 14.70 -2.85 6.67
C THR A 41 15.23 -3.88 5.67
N ARG A 42 14.84 -5.15 5.84
CA ARG A 42 15.10 -6.22 4.86
C ARG A 42 13.83 -6.48 4.06
N TYR A 43 13.97 -6.60 2.75
CA TYR A 43 12.86 -6.88 1.85
C TYR A 43 12.99 -8.28 1.25
N ALA A 44 11.89 -9.01 1.18
CA ALA A 44 11.81 -10.33 0.56
C ALA A 44 10.84 -10.29 -0.65
N PRO A 45 11.27 -9.79 -1.82
CA PRO A 45 10.36 -9.57 -2.94
C PRO A 45 9.92 -10.85 -3.66
N PHE A 46 10.74 -11.91 -3.69
CA PHE A 46 10.41 -13.14 -4.41
C PHE A 46 11.07 -14.40 -3.82
N ALA A 47 10.45 -15.54 -4.06
CA ALA A 47 10.99 -16.86 -3.71
C ALA A 47 12.22 -17.20 -4.56
N ALA A 48 13.23 -17.79 -3.94
CA ALA A 48 14.42 -18.28 -4.60
C ALA A 48 14.13 -19.56 -5.39
N SER A 49 14.70 -19.62 -6.59
CA SER A 49 14.55 -20.71 -7.55
C SER A 49 15.91 -21.32 -7.87
N ALA A 50 15.93 -22.60 -8.22
CA ALA A 50 17.15 -23.31 -8.60
C ALA A 50 17.85 -22.73 -9.85
N GLY A 51 17.11 -22.01 -10.70
CA GLY A 51 17.63 -21.32 -11.89
C GLY A 51 18.07 -19.87 -11.64
N ASP A 52 18.05 -19.39 -10.40
CA ASP A 52 18.41 -18.01 -10.11
C ASP A 52 19.92 -17.79 -10.27
N THR A 53 20.26 -16.82 -11.10
CA THR A 53 21.62 -16.34 -11.31
C THR A 53 21.79 -14.98 -10.64
N LYS A 54 23.04 -14.59 -10.35
CA LYS A 54 23.34 -13.25 -9.84
C LYS A 54 22.69 -12.14 -10.69
N LYS A 55 22.74 -12.29 -12.02
CA LYS A 55 22.16 -11.32 -12.97
C LYS A 55 20.64 -11.30 -12.91
N SER A 56 19.97 -12.46 -12.87
CA SER A 56 18.50 -12.49 -12.80
C SER A 56 17.97 -11.93 -11.48
N VAL A 57 18.64 -12.25 -10.37
CA VAL A 57 18.30 -11.74 -9.03
C VAL A 57 18.50 -10.23 -8.97
N GLN A 58 19.65 -9.73 -9.45
CA GLN A 58 19.94 -8.30 -9.52
C GLN A 58 18.87 -7.53 -10.31
N THR A 59 18.50 -8.01 -11.51
CA THR A 59 17.48 -7.35 -12.34
C THR A 59 16.13 -7.28 -11.62
N ARG A 60 15.72 -8.35 -10.93
CA ARG A 60 14.44 -8.39 -10.20
C ARG A 60 14.44 -7.47 -8.98
N ILE A 61 15.54 -7.44 -8.22
CA ILE A 61 15.68 -6.56 -7.05
C ILE A 61 15.64 -5.09 -7.48
N ILE A 62 16.35 -4.74 -8.56
CA ILE A 62 16.34 -3.37 -9.11
C ILE A 62 14.93 -3.00 -9.56
N ALA A 63 14.23 -3.88 -10.28
CA ALA A 63 12.87 -3.63 -10.73
C ALA A 63 11.90 -3.40 -9.56
N PHE A 64 11.96 -4.25 -8.53
CA PHE A 64 11.16 -4.10 -7.31
C PHE A 64 11.46 -2.78 -6.61
N TYR A 65 12.74 -2.43 -6.47
CA TYR A 65 13.14 -1.20 -5.81
C TYR A 65 12.70 0.06 -6.59
N ALA A 66 12.83 0.03 -7.92
CA ALA A 66 12.36 1.10 -8.80
C ALA A 66 10.84 1.28 -8.71
N GLU A 67 10.08 0.19 -8.67
CA GLU A 67 8.63 0.24 -8.47
C GLU A 67 8.26 0.82 -7.10
N MET A 68 8.95 0.40 -6.04
CA MET A 68 8.74 0.94 -4.69
C MET A 68 9.01 2.45 -4.63
N MET A 69 10.09 2.92 -5.27
CA MET A 69 10.38 4.35 -5.40
C MET A 69 9.35 5.08 -6.26
N ALA A 70 8.86 4.47 -7.34
CA ALA A 70 7.81 5.04 -8.17
C ALA A 70 6.51 5.19 -7.38
N ILE A 71 6.14 4.20 -6.55
CA ILE A 71 4.99 4.29 -5.64
C ILE A 71 5.19 5.40 -4.61
N ALA A 72 6.37 5.50 -4.00
CA ALA A 72 6.68 6.54 -3.03
C ALA A 72 6.68 7.95 -3.65
N ALA A 73 7.08 8.09 -4.91
CA ALA A 73 7.07 9.34 -5.65
C ALA A 73 5.67 9.75 -6.14
N ARG A 74 4.67 8.86 -6.09
CA ARG A 74 3.29 9.22 -6.47
C ARG A 74 2.77 10.29 -5.49
N PRO A 75 2.28 11.43 -5.99
CA PRO A 75 1.61 12.39 -5.14
C PRO A 75 0.40 11.70 -4.53
N VAL A 76 0.37 11.61 -3.20
CA VAL A 76 -0.79 11.10 -2.48
C VAL A 76 -1.92 12.09 -2.78
N HIS A 77 -2.87 11.69 -3.64
CA HIS A 77 -4.13 12.40 -3.73
C HIS A 77 -4.75 12.33 -2.34
N GLN A 78 -4.67 13.43 -1.59
CA GLN A 78 -5.39 13.57 -0.33
C GLN A 78 -6.83 13.24 -0.65
N ARG A 79 -7.27 12.06 -0.17
CA ARG A 79 -8.67 11.67 -0.27
C ARG A 79 -9.41 12.74 0.50
N ASN A 80 -10.04 13.64 -0.25
CA ASN A 80 -10.76 14.77 0.28
C ASN A 80 -11.75 14.17 1.27
N HIS A 81 -11.53 14.39 2.56
CA HIS A 81 -12.39 13.93 3.66
C HIS A 81 -13.81 14.54 3.58
N THR A 82 -14.10 15.31 2.54
CA THR A 82 -15.36 16.00 2.24
C THR A 82 -16.30 15.21 1.32
N SER A 83 -16.11 13.90 1.15
CA SER A 83 -17.27 13.06 0.81
C SER A 83 -18.01 12.73 2.11
N THR A 84 -18.66 13.73 2.67
CA THR A 84 -19.67 13.56 3.71
C THR A 84 -20.62 12.49 3.22
N TRP A 85 -20.60 11.34 3.88
CA TRP A 85 -21.58 10.28 3.72
C TRP A 85 -22.92 10.86 4.20
N GLN A 86 -23.57 11.67 3.35
CA GLN A 86 -24.90 12.21 3.62
C GLN A 86 -25.88 11.05 3.47
N ARG A 87 -26.30 10.49 4.61
CA ARG A 87 -27.56 9.74 4.66
C ARG A 87 -28.66 10.69 4.18
N PRO A 88 -29.47 10.33 3.17
CA PRO A 88 -30.65 11.11 2.86
C PRO A 88 -31.54 11.15 4.10
N LYS A 89 -31.79 12.35 4.61
CA LYS A 89 -32.74 12.59 5.71
C LYS A 89 -34.15 12.30 5.16
N PRO A 90 -34.97 11.44 5.79
CA PRO A 90 -36.34 11.23 5.37
C PRO A 90 -37.08 12.57 5.42
N ALA A 91 -37.80 12.90 4.34
CA ALA A 91 -38.70 14.05 4.33
C ALA A 91 -39.78 13.83 5.40
N VAL A 92 -39.88 14.76 6.34
CA VAL A 92 -41.06 14.86 7.22
C VAL A 92 -42.26 15.19 6.33
N PRO A 93 -43.35 14.41 6.39
CA PRO A 93 -44.59 14.77 5.71
C PRO A 93 -45.03 16.15 6.21
N ALA A 94 -45.26 17.07 5.27
CA ALA A 94 -45.88 18.35 5.57
C ALA A 94 -47.28 18.07 6.13
N GLU A 95 -47.43 18.32 7.43
CA GLU A 95 -48.72 18.36 8.09
C GLU A 95 -49.59 19.40 7.37
N ALA A 96 -50.73 18.94 6.84
CA ALA A 96 -51.69 19.77 6.13
C ALA A 96 -52.16 20.91 7.05
N PRO A 97 -52.34 22.14 6.52
CA PRO A 97 -52.74 23.28 7.33
C PRO A 97 -54.11 23.03 7.96
N ALA A 98 -54.15 23.19 9.28
CA ALA A 98 -55.33 23.15 10.12
C ALA A 98 -56.45 24.02 9.55
N ALA A 99 -57.64 23.44 9.42
CA ALA A 99 -58.86 24.13 9.09
C ALA A 99 -59.12 25.25 10.10
N ALA A 100 -59.03 26.48 9.62
CA ALA A 100 -59.46 27.68 10.33
C ALA A 100 -60.97 27.59 10.59
N ILE A 101 -61.34 27.64 11.86
CA ILE A 101 -62.70 27.90 12.33
C ILE A 101 -62.83 29.43 12.38
N PRO A 102 -63.69 30.10 11.58
CA PRO A 102 -63.92 31.52 11.78
C PRO A 102 -64.94 31.74 12.90
N ALA A 103 -64.49 32.33 14.01
CA ALA A 103 -65.35 33.03 14.95
C ALA A 103 -65.49 34.49 14.51
N VAL A 104 -66.70 34.92 14.16
CA VAL A 104 -67.06 36.34 14.01
C VAL A 104 -68.33 36.63 14.83
N VAL A 105 -68.08 37.38 15.90
CA VAL A 105 -68.83 38.47 16.59
C VAL A 105 -70.33 38.69 16.29
N GLU A 106 -71.04 38.84 17.42
CA GLU A 106 -72.42 39.26 17.71
C GLU A 106 -72.85 40.64 17.15
N ALA A 107 -74.12 40.78 16.77
CA ALA A 107 -74.89 42.04 16.73
C ALA A 107 -76.40 41.75 16.82
#